data_AF-A0A848JUH8-F1
#
_entry.id   AF-A0A848JUH8-F1
#
_cell.length_a   1.000
_cell.length_b   1.000
_cell.length_c   1.000
_cell.angle_alpha   90.00
_cell.angle_beta   90.00
_cell.angle_gamma   90.00
#
_symmetry.space_group_name_H-M   'P 1'
#
loop_
_entity.id
_entity.type
_entity.pdbx_description
1 polymer ?
#
loop_
_entity_poly.entity_id
_entity_poly.type
_entity_poly.pdbx_seq_one_letter_code
_entity_poly.pdbx_strand_id
1 'polypeptide(L)'
;MSDTQSHAPSEALARARAAMSAEFGTATRTAFDPVRRAPRRLYHTNGFNPPRPIEDAARRGWSGRCPACGEGALFGRWMQVSEACAHCGEALGHARVTNAVPVLAIPLALLAGSLVGGVLELLSDLPLALELAASELVAVAAAFHVLPRAKGLAIGLAWANHVGGFDPLLHLVPDPETPAALPPPVEAP
;
A
#
# COMPACT_ATOMS: atom_id res chain seq x y z
N MET A 1 64.18 17.59 -37.32
CA MET A 1 62.72 17.57 -37.52
C MET A 1 62.39 16.21 -38.11
N SER A 2 62.22 15.21 -37.25
CA SER A 2 60.93 14.79 -36.66
C SER A 2 60.26 13.77 -37.57
N ASP A 3 60.36 12.48 -37.21
CA ASP A 3 59.21 11.57 -37.21
C ASP A 3 59.47 10.45 -36.18
N THR A 4 58.80 10.40 -35.04
CA THR A 4 57.41 9.95 -34.74
C THR A 4 57.31 8.42 -34.57
N GLN A 5 57.36 8.00 -33.30
CA GLN A 5 56.66 6.93 -32.57
C GLN A 5 56.08 5.69 -33.30
N SER A 6 56.08 4.56 -32.57
CA SER A 6 54.88 3.75 -32.23
C SER A 6 55.03 2.26 -32.51
N HIS A 7 55.48 1.44 -31.56
CA HIS A 7 55.18 0.00 -31.46
C HIS A 7 55.64 -0.57 -30.10
N ALA A 8 54.89 -0.31 -29.03
CA ALA A 8 55.07 -0.96 -27.72
C ALA A 8 53.85 -0.93 -26.75
N PRO A 9 52.73 -0.21 -26.97
CA PRO A 9 51.60 -0.23 -26.02
C PRO A 9 50.56 -1.34 -26.27
N SER A 10 50.55 -2.02 -27.42
CA SER A 10 49.51 -3.00 -27.79
C SER A 10 49.66 -4.36 -27.10
N GLU A 11 50.89 -4.85 -26.92
CA GLU A 11 51.13 -6.16 -26.31
C GLU A 11 50.94 -6.16 -24.79
N ALA A 12 51.23 -5.03 -24.14
CA ALA A 12 50.97 -4.85 -22.72
C ALA A 12 49.46 -4.79 -22.45
N LEU A 13 48.70 -4.09 -23.31
CA LEU A 13 47.24 -4.05 -23.22
C LEU A 13 46.61 -5.41 -23.52
N ALA A 14 47.15 -6.17 -24.49
CA ALA A 14 46.68 -7.50 -24.82
C ALA A 14 46.89 -8.49 -23.66
N ARG A 15 48.05 -8.43 -22.99
CA ARG A 15 48.33 -9.25 -21.80
C ARG A 15 47.46 -8.87 -20.60
N ALA A 16 47.24 -7.57 -20.36
CA ALA A 16 46.33 -7.11 -19.31
C ALA A 16 44.88 -7.57 -19.57
N ARG A 17 44.41 -7.50 -20.81
CA ARG A 17 43.06 -7.94 -21.18
C ARG A 17 42.88 -9.46 -21.06
N ALA A 18 43.90 -10.23 -21.42
CA ALA A 18 43.93 -11.68 -21.24
C ALA A 18 43.92 -12.09 -19.75
N ALA A 19 44.73 -11.43 -18.92
CA ALA A 19 44.74 -11.64 -17.47
C ALA A 19 43.39 -11.30 -16.83
N MET A 20 42.78 -10.17 -17.21
CA MET A 20 41.44 -9.82 -16.72
C MET A 20 40.37 -10.83 -17.16
N SER A 21 40.41 -11.34 -18.40
CA SER A 21 39.44 -12.36 -18.84
C SER A 21 39.59 -13.73 -18.15
N ALA A 22 40.77 -14.03 -17.59
CA ALA A 22 41.01 -15.25 -16.82
C ALA A 22 40.54 -15.12 -15.36
N GLU A 23 40.62 -13.92 -14.77
CA GLU A 23 40.13 -13.66 -13.40
C GLU A 23 38.61 -13.45 -13.33
N PHE A 24 38.01 -12.87 -14.39
CA PHE A 24 36.56 -12.85 -14.57
C PHE A 24 36.04 -14.20 -15.10
N GLY A 25 36.52 -15.28 -14.48
CA GLY A 25 36.04 -16.63 -14.71
C GLY A 25 34.52 -16.64 -14.69
N THR A 26 33.94 -16.94 -15.85
CA THR A 26 32.54 -17.35 -16.02
C THR A 26 31.61 -16.75 -14.99
N ALA A 27 31.32 -15.45 -15.14
CA ALA A 27 30.01 -14.94 -14.75
C ALA A 27 28.98 -15.69 -15.60
N THR A 28 28.73 -16.95 -15.24
CA THR A 28 27.58 -17.71 -15.66
C THR A 28 26.42 -16.81 -15.28
N ARG A 29 25.79 -16.23 -16.31
CA ARG A 29 24.40 -15.79 -16.27
C ARG A 29 23.72 -16.73 -15.29
N THR A 30 23.41 -16.23 -14.10
CA THR A 30 22.72 -17.00 -13.09
C THR A 30 21.52 -17.61 -13.81
N ALA A 31 21.51 -18.93 -13.87
CA ALA A 31 20.40 -19.66 -14.44
C ALA A 31 19.14 -19.07 -13.83
N PHE A 32 18.19 -18.69 -14.68
CA PHE A 32 16.88 -18.26 -14.25
C PHE A 32 16.30 -19.39 -13.41
N ASP A 33 16.36 -19.25 -12.08
CA ASP A 33 15.88 -20.21 -11.11
C ASP A 33 14.36 -20.00 -10.97
N PRO A 34 13.52 -20.89 -11.54
CA PRO A 34 12.07 -20.70 -11.50
C PRO A 34 11.48 -20.98 -10.10
N VAL A 35 12.26 -21.56 -9.18
CA VAL A 35 11.80 -21.95 -7.83
C VAL A 35 11.98 -20.81 -6.82
N ARG A 36 12.83 -19.81 -7.10
CA ARG A 36 13.02 -18.60 -6.27
C ARG A 36 12.04 -17.46 -6.52
N ARG A 37 10.97 -17.66 -7.30
CA ARG A 37 9.85 -16.72 -7.32
C ARG A 37 8.82 -17.13 -6.27
N ALA A 38 9.18 -17.01 -5.00
CA ALA A 38 8.16 -16.68 -4.01
C ALA A 38 7.47 -15.39 -4.50
N PRO A 39 6.14 -15.28 -4.45
CA PRO A 39 5.46 -14.04 -4.85
C PRO A 39 6.15 -12.92 -4.09
N ARG A 40 6.60 -11.88 -4.82
CA ARG A 40 7.25 -10.72 -4.23
C ARG A 40 6.23 -9.99 -3.38
N ARG A 41 5.98 -10.49 -2.17
CA ARG A 41 5.24 -9.77 -1.15
C ARG A 41 6.02 -8.50 -0.92
N LEU A 42 5.43 -7.38 -1.31
CA LEU A 42 6.00 -6.07 -1.01
C LEU A 42 5.95 -5.91 0.51
N TYR A 43 7.10 -5.59 1.08
CA TYR A 43 7.26 -5.27 2.48
C TYR A 43 7.79 -3.84 2.57
N HIS A 44 7.12 -2.97 3.32
CA HIS A 44 7.69 -1.68 3.68
C HIS A 44 8.36 -1.83 5.04
N THR A 45 9.67 -1.65 5.08
CA THR A 45 10.43 -1.64 6.33
C THR A 45 10.85 -0.20 6.61
N ASN A 46 10.44 0.35 7.74
CA ASN A 46 10.99 1.61 8.25
C ASN A 46 12.36 1.41 8.95
N GLY A 47 12.91 0.19 8.92
CA GLY A 47 14.17 -0.20 9.56
C GLY A 47 14.03 -0.55 11.05
N PHE A 48 12.90 -0.19 11.67
CA PHE A 48 12.65 -0.38 13.10
C PHE A 48 11.58 -1.44 13.40
N ASN A 49 10.61 -1.62 12.51
CA ASN A 49 9.51 -2.57 12.68
C ASN A 49 9.65 -3.79 11.75
N PRO A 50 9.16 -4.97 12.18
CA PRO A 50 9.16 -6.15 11.33
C PRO A 50 8.27 -5.94 10.09
N PRO A 51 8.69 -6.47 8.93
CA PRO A 51 7.91 -6.34 7.70
C PRO A 51 6.55 -7.05 7.80
N ARG A 52 5.47 -6.40 7.33
CA ARG A 52 4.11 -6.98 7.22
C ARG A 52 3.73 -7.20 5.75
N PRO A 53 3.01 -8.29 5.39
CA PRO A 53 2.69 -8.61 4.01
C PRO A 53 1.63 -7.64 3.44
N ILE A 54 2.04 -6.70 2.58
CA ILE A 54 1.17 -5.65 2.04
C ILE A 54 -0.01 -6.23 1.25
N GLU A 55 0.26 -7.19 0.36
CA GLU A 55 -0.78 -7.79 -0.50
C GLU A 55 -1.88 -8.49 0.30
N ASP A 56 -1.49 -9.28 1.31
CA ASP A 56 -2.45 -10.00 2.16
C ASP A 56 -3.26 -9.01 2.98
N ALA A 57 -2.62 -8.01 3.56
CA ALA A 57 -3.29 -6.99 4.36
C ALA A 57 -4.27 -6.17 3.51
N ALA A 58 -3.87 -5.78 2.30
CA ALA A 58 -4.72 -5.08 1.34
C ALA A 58 -5.95 -5.92 0.95
N ARG A 59 -5.74 -7.20 0.60
CA ARG A 59 -6.83 -8.12 0.26
C ARG A 59 -7.78 -8.37 1.43
N ARG A 60 -7.24 -8.61 2.63
CA ARG A 60 -8.03 -8.81 3.85
C ARG A 60 -8.85 -7.57 4.18
N GLY A 61 -8.21 -6.39 4.12
CA GLY A 61 -8.86 -5.10 4.29
C GLY A 61 -9.99 -4.87 3.29
N TRP A 62 -9.77 -5.12 1.99
CA TRP A 62 -10.81 -5.04 0.95
C TRP A 62 -12.01 -5.96 1.24
N SER A 63 -11.75 -7.15 1.81
CA SER A 63 -12.80 -8.09 2.22
C SER A 63 -13.47 -7.75 3.56
N GLY A 64 -13.10 -6.63 4.20
CA GLY A 64 -13.63 -6.23 5.51
C GLY A 64 -13.17 -7.12 6.66
N ARG A 65 -12.01 -7.77 6.52
CA ARG A 65 -11.42 -8.67 7.51
C ARG A 65 -10.17 -8.08 8.14
N CYS A 66 -9.84 -8.59 9.33
CA CYS A 66 -8.65 -8.20 10.08
C CYS A 66 -7.40 -8.39 9.21
N PRO A 67 -6.56 -7.36 9.03
CA PRO A 67 -5.35 -7.46 8.21
C PRO A 67 -4.31 -8.40 8.82
N ALA A 68 -4.27 -8.55 10.16
CA ALA A 68 -3.34 -9.42 10.87
C ALA A 68 -3.68 -10.92 10.73
N CYS A 69 -4.90 -11.34 11.11
CA CYS A 69 -5.31 -12.76 11.09
C CYS A 69 -6.12 -13.17 9.85
N GLY A 70 -6.87 -12.27 9.23
CA GLY A 70 -7.75 -12.58 8.10
C GLY A 70 -9.09 -13.26 8.46
N GLU A 71 -9.38 -13.43 9.76
CA GLU A 71 -10.61 -14.08 10.24
C GLU A 71 -11.60 -13.11 10.87
N GLY A 72 -11.14 -12.26 11.81
CA GLY A 72 -12.01 -11.31 12.48
C GLY A 72 -12.58 -10.24 11.55
N ALA A 73 -13.76 -9.73 11.85
CA ALA A 73 -14.33 -8.58 11.14
C ALA A 73 -13.56 -7.30 11.45
N LEU A 74 -13.24 -6.52 10.42
CA LEU A 74 -12.58 -5.22 10.55
C LEU A 74 -13.54 -4.13 11.05
N PHE A 75 -14.83 -4.29 10.72
CA PHE A 75 -15.88 -3.34 11.02
C PHE A 75 -16.89 -3.97 11.97
N GLY A 76 -17.21 -3.27 13.07
CA GLY A 76 -18.24 -3.71 14.03
C GLY A 76 -19.66 -3.27 13.63
N ARG A 77 -19.77 -2.12 12.96
CA ARG A 77 -20.99 -1.58 12.34
C ARG A 77 -20.64 -1.05 10.95
N TRP A 78 -21.63 -0.55 10.19
CA TRP A 78 -21.39 0.04 8.87
C TRP A 78 -20.19 0.99 8.89
N MET A 79 -19.12 0.63 8.17
CA MET A 79 -17.86 1.38 8.05
C MET A 79 -17.17 1.84 9.36
N GLN A 80 -17.68 1.47 10.52
CA GLN A 80 -17.13 1.81 11.84
C GLN A 80 -16.11 0.74 12.21
N VAL A 81 -14.86 1.16 12.37
CA VAL A 81 -13.74 0.26 12.71
C VAL A 81 -13.93 -0.25 14.13
N SER A 82 -13.71 -1.55 14.34
CA SER A 82 -13.68 -2.12 15.69
C SER A 82 -12.44 -1.66 16.46
N GLU A 83 -12.54 -1.46 17.77
CA GLU A 83 -11.38 -1.13 18.62
C GLU A 83 -10.30 -2.21 18.59
N ALA A 84 -10.71 -3.48 18.62
CA ALA A 84 -9.82 -4.62 18.52
C ALA A 84 -10.45 -5.77 17.74
N CYS A 85 -9.61 -6.62 17.15
CA CYS A 85 -10.04 -7.84 16.49
C CYS A 85 -10.53 -8.88 17.53
N ALA A 86 -11.76 -9.36 17.38
CA ALA A 86 -12.32 -10.37 18.29
C ALA A 86 -11.61 -11.74 18.25
N HIS A 87 -10.85 -12.03 17.19
CA HIS A 87 -10.17 -13.32 17.03
C HIS A 87 -8.71 -13.30 17.50
N CYS A 88 -7.93 -12.29 17.10
CA CYS A 88 -6.50 -12.21 17.40
C CYS A 88 -6.11 -11.09 18.36
N GLY A 89 -7.07 -10.25 18.79
CA GLY A 89 -6.81 -9.14 19.73
C GLY A 89 -6.07 -7.93 19.14
N GLU A 90 -5.80 -7.91 17.84
CA GLU A 90 -5.09 -6.79 17.18
C GLU A 90 -5.83 -5.46 17.44
N ALA A 91 -5.11 -4.43 17.89
CA ALA A 91 -5.67 -3.12 18.16
C ALA A 91 -5.93 -2.35 16.85
N LEU A 92 -7.20 -2.29 16.44
CA LEU A 92 -7.64 -1.69 15.18
C LEU A 92 -8.17 -0.25 15.35
N GLY A 93 -8.48 0.17 16.58
CA GLY A 93 -9.01 1.50 16.91
C GLY A 93 -8.04 2.66 16.65
N HIS A 94 -6.73 2.38 16.58
CA HIS A 94 -5.71 3.40 16.33
C HIS A 94 -5.65 3.89 14.87
N ALA A 95 -6.49 3.34 13.98
CA ALA A 95 -6.48 3.61 12.55
C ALA A 95 -6.80 5.09 12.21
N ARG A 96 -5.80 5.95 12.26
CA ARG A 96 -5.85 7.33 11.73
C ARG A 96 -5.57 7.29 10.23
N VAL A 97 -6.49 6.71 9.47
CA VAL A 97 -6.35 6.61 8.01
C VAL A 97 -7.05 7.79 7.35
N THR A 98 -6.32 8.49 6.50
CA THR A 98 -6.79 9.66 5.74
C THR A 98 -8.06 9.36 4.94
N ASN A 99 -8.84 10.42 4.71
CA ASN A 99 -10.07 10.43 3.91
C ASN A 99 -9.83 10.15 2.40
N ALA A 100 -8.99 9.19 2.00
CA ALA A 100 -8.88 8.77 0.61
C ALA A 100 -10.13 7.99 0.13
N VAL A 101 -10.98 7.57 1.07
CA VAL A 101 -12.21 6.81 0.82
C VAL A 101 -13.18 7.53 -0.13
N PRO A 102 -13.54 8.82 0.08
CA PRO A 102 -14.46 9.52 -0.82
C PRO A 102 -13.83 9.82 -2.18
N VAL A 103 -12.52 10.07 -2.23
CA VAL A 103 -11.78 10.38 -3.48
C VAL A 103 -11.82 9.20 -4.45
N LEU A 104 -11.80 7.96 -3.95
CA LEU A 104 -11.86 6.77 -4.81
C LEU A 104 -13.29 6.24 -5.00
N ALA A 105 -14.11 6.25 -3.95
CA ALA A 105 -15.41 5.60 -3.99
C ALA A 105 -16.48 6.39 -4.75
N ILE A 106 -16.50 7.72 -4.59
CA ILE A 106 -17.50 8.59 -5.23
C ILE A 106 -17.39 8.57 -6.76
N PRO A 107 -16.22 8.81 -7.38
CA PRO A 107 -16.14 8.79 -8.85
C PRO A 107 -16.48 7.44 -9.45
N LEU A 108 -16.15 6.33 -8.76
CA LEU A 108 -16.49 4.99 -9.22
C LEU A 108 -18.00 4.73 -9.18
N ALA A 109 -18.68 5.22 -8.13
CA ALA A 109 -20.13 5.13 -8.01
C ALA A 109 -20.86 5.96 -9.08
N LEU A 110 -20.40 7.19 -9.32
CA LEU A 110 -20.94 8.06 -10.37
C LEU A 110 -20.75 7.44 -11.76
N LEU A 111 -19.55 6.92 -12.04
CA LEU A 111 -19.27 6.23 -13.31
C LEU A 111 -20.21 5.04 -13.52
N ALA A 112 -20.45 4.23 -12.48
CA ALA A 112 -21.38 3.10 -12.56
C ALA A 112 -22.81 3.54 -12.90
N GLY A 113 -23.32 4.60 -12.25
CA GLY A 113 -24.63 5.18 -12.56
C GLY A 113 -24.71 5.73 -13.97
N SER A 114 -23.74 6.55 -14.39
CA SER A 114 -23.69 7.14 -15.73
C SER A 114 -23.60 6.09 -16.84
N LEU A 115 -22.88 4.99 -16.61
CA LEU A 115 -22.82 3.87 -17.56
C LEU A 115 -24.19 3.22 -17.73
N VAL A 116 -24.92 2.97 -16.63
CA VAL A 116 -26.27 2.39 -16.71
C VAL A 116 -27.24 3.36 -17.39
N GLY A 117 -27.19 4.65 -17.07
CA GLY A 117 -28.00 5.67 -17.76
C GLY A 117 -27.73 5.65 -19.26
N GLY A 118 -26.46 5.80 -19.69
CA GLY A 118 -26.12 5.80 -21.11
C GLY A 118 -26.49 4.50 -21.86
N VAL A 119 -26.49 3.35 -21.18
CA VAL A 119 -26.96 2.09 -21.77
C VAL A 119 -28.48 2.06 -21.90
N LEU A 120 -29.22 2.58 -20.93
CA LEU A 120 -30.68 2.67 -20.98
C LEU A 120 -31.15 3.64 -22.06
N GLU A 121 -30.56 4.83 -22.16
CA GLU A 121 -30.85 5.80 -23.23
C GLU A 121 -30.65 5.19 -24.63
N LEU A 122 -29.64 4.32 -24.79
CA LEU A 122 -29.31 3.74 -26.09
C LEU A 122 -30.18 2.52 -26.46
N LEU A 123 -30.67 1.78 -25.47
CA LEU A 123 -31.28 0.45 -25.68
C LEU A 123 -32.74 0.35 -25.24
N SER A 124 -33.31 1.39 -24.63
CA SER A 124 -34.66 1.33 -24.07
C SER A 124 -35.48 2.58 -24.36
N ASP A 125 -36.79 2.39 -24.57
CA ASP A 125 -37.76 3.49 -24.73
C ASP A 125 -38.40 3.88 -23.38
N LEU A 126 -37.61 3.81 -22.30
CA LEU A 126 -38.11 4.13 -20.96
C LEU A 126 -38.43 5.63 -20.86
N PRO A 127 -39.42 6.02 -20.04
CA PRO A 127 -39.57 7.43 -19.67
C PRO A 127 -38.29 7.92 -18.98
N LEU A 128 -37.82 9.12 -19.34
CA LEU A 128 -36.61 9.74 -18.79
C LEU A 128 -36.54 9.69 -17.25
N ALA A 129 -37.69 9.84 -16.58
CA ALA A 129 -37.78 9.76 -15.13
C ALA A 129 -37.41 8.37 -14.58
N LEU A 130 -37.78 7.30 -15.27
CA LEU A 130 -37.50 5.94 -14.85
C LEU A 130 -36.04 5.56 -15.14
N GLU A 131 -35.50 6.05 -16.26
CA GLU A 131 -34.08 5.92 -16.58
C GLU A 131 -33.20 6.58 -15.52
N LEU A 132 -33.48 7.85 -15.20
CA LEU A 132 -32.73 8.60 -14.19
C LEU A 132 -32.85 7.94 -12.81
N ALA A 133 -34.05 7.47 -12.44
CA ALA A 133 -34.23 6.74 -11.20
C ALA A 133 -33.40 5.45 -11.15
N ALA A 134 -33.32 4.70 -12.26
CA ALA A 134 -32.51 3.49 -12.34
C ALA A 134 -31.01 3.80 -12.26
N SER A 135 -30.52 4.81 -12.98
CA SER A 135 -29.11 5.21 -12.95
C SER A 135 -28.67 5.68 -11.56
N GLU A 136 -29.49 6.48 -10.89
CA GLU A 136 -29.21 6.96 -9.53
C GLU A 136 -29.27 5.83 -8.50
N LEU A 137 -30.22 4.90 -8.63
CA LEU A 137 -30.29 3.73 -7.75
C LEU A 137 -29.02 2.87 -7.87
N VAL A 138 -28.51 2.68 -9.09
CA VAL A 138 -27.23 1.98 -9.32
C VAL A 138 -26.06 2.75 -8.71
N ALA A 139 -25.99 4.07 -8.89
CA ALA A 139 -24.93 4.90 -8.33
C ALA A 139 -24.89 4.78 -6.79
N VAL A 140 -26.05 4.89 -6.14
CA VAL A 140 -26.18 4.74 -4.69
C VAL A 140 -25.76 3.33 -4.25
N ALA A 141 -26.27 2.29 -4.91
CA ALA A 141 -25.91 0.91 -4.59
C ALA A 141 -24.39 0.65 -4.74
N ALA A 142 -23.78 1.19 -5.79
CA ALA A 142 -22.34 1.12 -6.02
C ALA A 142 -21.57 1.84 -4.91
N ALA A 143 -21.98 3.03 -4.49
CA ALA A 143 -21.35 3.77 -3.40
C ALA A 143 -21.38 2.96 -2.09
N PHE A 144 -22.54 2.42 -1.70
CA PHE A 144 -22.67 1.57 -0.51
C PHE A 144 -21.77 0.33 -0.55
N HIS A 145 -21.48 -0.18 -1.75
CA HIS A 145 -20.62 -1.35 -1.94
C HIS A 145 -19.12 -1.01 -1.90
N VAL A 146 -18.73 0.12 -2.52
CA VAL A 146 -17.33 0.51 -2.69
C VAL A 146 -16.77 1.19 -1.43
N LEU A 147 -17.55 2.05 -0.77
CA LEU A 147 -17.13 2.80 0.42
C LEU A 147 -16.51 1.93 1.53
N PRO A 148 -17.19 0.88 2.05
CA PRO A 148 -16.62 0.05 3.12
C PRO A 148 -15.36 -0.70 2.67
N ARG A 149 -15.29 -1.10 1.39
CA ARG A 149 -14.11 -1.80 0.84
C ARG A 149 -12.91 -0.89 0.66
N ALA A 150 -13.13 0.31 0.14
CA ALA A 150 -12.10 1.32 0.00
C ALA A 150 -11.52 1.70 1.37
N LYS A 151 -12.38 1.88 2.38
CA LYS A 151 -11.91 2.11 3.76
C LYS A 151 -11.12 0.93 4.30
N GLY A 152 -11.62 -0.29 4.09
CA GLY A 152 -10.95 -1.50 4.57
C GLY A 152 -9.59 -1.70 3.93
N LEU A 153 -9.47 -1.47 2.62
CA LEU A 153 -8.21 -1.48 1.88
C LEU A 153 -7.23 -0.45 2.45
N ALA A 154 -7.68 0.78 2.67
CA ALA A 154 -6.85 1.84 3.25
C ALA A 154 -6.32 1.44 4.64
N ILE A 155 -7.17 0.88 5.50
CA ILE A 155 -6.75 0.38 6.83
C ILE A 155 -5.74 -0.76 6.69
N GLY A 156 -5.98 -1.72 5.81
CA GLY A 156 -5.06 -2.85 5.58
C GLY A 156 -3.69 -2.39 5.10
N LEU A 157 -3.66 -1.43 4.17
CA LEU A 157 -2.42 -0.81 3.70
C LEU A 157 -1.72 -0.01 4.81
N ALA A 158 -2.45 0.78 5.58
CA ALA A 158 -1.89 1.54 6.69
C ALA A 158 -1.26 0.61 7.74
N TRP A 159 -1.98 -0.46 8.08
CA TRP A 159 -1.50 -1.50 8.98
C TRP A 159 -0.22 -2.16 8.45
N ALA A 160 -0.16 -2.53 7.17
CA ALA A 160 1.02 -3.17 6.60
C ALA A 160 2.25 -2.25 6.56
N ASN A 161 2.05 -0.93 6.46
CA ASN A 161 3.12 0.06 6.39
C ASN A 161 3.50 0.65 7.77
N HIS A 162 2.84 0.23 8.86
CA HIS A 162 3.02 0.80 10.20
C HIS A 162 2.73 2.31 10.25
N VAL A 163 1.76 2.79 9.46
CA VAL A 163 1.37 4.22 9.44
C VAL A 163 -0.04 4.40 10.00
N GLY A 164 -0.41 5.63 10.34
CA GLY A 164 -1.78 5.93 10.78
C GLY A 164 -2.15 5.27 12.12
N GLY A 165 -1.21 5.25 13.07
CA GLY A 165 -1.42 4.72 14.43
C GLY A 165 -1.10 3.24 14.62
N PHE A 166 -0.64 2.55 13.57
CA PHE A 166 -0.24 1.13 13.64
C PHE A 166 1.25 0.90 13.90
N ASP A 167 2.00 1.96 14.21
CA ASP A 167 3.41 1.87 14.59
C ASP A 167 3.53 1.45 16.07
N PRO A 168 4.13 0.29 16.38
CA PRO A 168 4.37 -0.13 17.75
C PRO A 168 5.20 0.88 18.54
N LEU A 169 6.06 1.68 17.91
CA LEU A 169 6.94 2.64 18.59
C LEU A 169 6.26 3.98 18.88
N LEU A 170 5.01 4.18 18.46
CA LEU A 170 4.32 5.47 18.58
C LEU A 170 4.13 5.92 20.04
N HIS A 171 4.10 4.98 20.99
CA HIS A 171 4.03 5.28 22.43
C HIS A 171 5.32 5.88 23.02
N LEU A 172 6.45 5.80 22.30
CA LEU A 172 7.73 6.35 22.74
C LEU A 172 7.88 7.83 22.37
N VAL A 173 7.07 8.32 21.44
CA VAL A 173 7.05 9.73 21.05
C VAL A 173 5.98 10.42 21.89
N PRO A 174 6.34 11.35 22.81
CA PRO A 174 5.37 12.10 23.58
C PRO A 174 4.42 12.84 22.64
N ASP A 175 3.12 12.79 22.93
CA ASP A 175 2.12 13.51 22.14
C ASP A 175 2.42 15.02 22.22
N PRO A 176 2.61 15.73 21.10
CA PRO A 176 2.85 17.17 21.11
C PRO A 176 1.71 17.97 21.77
N GLU A 177 0.50 17.39 21.87
CA GLU A 177 -0.64 18.00 22.54
C GLU A 177 -0.67 17.72 24.05
N THR A 178 0.13 16.77 24.55
CA THR A 178 0.34 16.62 25.98
C THR A 178 1.35 17.69 26.41
N PRO A 179 0.95 18.73 27.16
CA PRO A 179 1.91 19.71 27.64
C PRO A 179 2.96 18.93 28.44
N ALA A 180 4.20 18.98 27.98
CA ALA A 180 5.33 18.46 28.74
C ALA A 180 5.18 19.03 30.14
N ALA A 181 4.99 18.17 31.14
CA ALA A 181 4.96 18.60 32.52
C ALA A 181 6.28 19.33 32.75
N LEU A 182 6.22 20.67 32.81
CA LEU A 182 7.38 21.49 33.09
C LEU A 182 7.94 20.94 34.41
N PRO A 183 9.23 20.61 34.49
CA PRO A 183 9.82 20.25 35.77
C PRO A 183 9.48 21.37 36.76
N PRO A 184 9.15 21.04 38.02
CA PRO A 184 8.84 22.06 39.00
C PRO A 184 9.98 23.08 39.03
N PRO A 185 9.68 24.38 39.17
CA PRO A 185 10.72 25.40 39.21
C PRO A 185 11.73 24.99 40.28
N VAL A 186 13.00 24.88 39.87
CA VAL A 186 14.10 24.63 40.81
C VAL A 186 14.14 25.86 41.72
N GLU A 187 13.73 25.69 42.97
CA GLU A 187 13.92 26.73 43.99
C GLU A 187 15.42 26.96 44.11
N ALA A 188 15.86 28.14 43.65
CA ALA A 188 17.25 28.56 43.81
C ALA A 188 17.54 28.76 45.30
N PRO A 189 18.70 28.31 45.81
CA PRO A 189 19.07 28.48 47.21
C PRO A 189 19.30 29.94 47.60
#